data_AF-A0A1I7W6J2-F1
#
_entry.id   AF-A0A1I7W6J2-F1
#
_cell.length_a   1.000
_cell.length_b   1.000
_cell.length_c   1.000
_cell.angle_alpha   90.00
_cell.angle_beta   90.00
_cell.angle_gamma   90.00
#
_symmetry.space_group_name_H-M   'P 1'
#
loop_
_entity.id
_entity.type
_entity.pdbx_description
1 polymer ?
#
loop_
_entity_poly.entity_id
_entity_poly.type
_entity_poly.pdbx_seq_one_letter_code
_entity_poly.pdbx_strand_id
1 'polypeptide(L)' 'MSRDPKLNQDEKDQIKALSTAGYTLKQISDVVKRSKKAVSNLWRMLKKSPNIVRSQMKKYRQLTQTNRETSPSQMFHEM' A
#
# COMPACT_ATOMS: atom_id res chain seq x y z
N MET A 1 5.43 -32.66 1.27
CA MET A 1 4.65 -31.40 1.30
C MET A 1 5.63 -30.24 1.24
N SER A 2 5.63 -29.47 0.16
CA SER A 2 6.53 -28.32 -0.01
C SER A 2 6.21 -27.26 1.04
N ARG A 3 7.09 -27.12 2.04
CA ARG A 3 6.99 -26.11 3.09
C ARG A 3 7.42 -24.78 2.48
N ASP A 4 6.50 -24.08 1.82
CA ASP A 4 6.76 -22.72 1.34
C ASP A 4 7.17 -21.88 2.57
N PRO A 5 8.27 -21.10 2.51
CA PRO A 5 8.72 -20.30 3.64
C PRO A 5 7.62 -19.31 4.02
N LYS A 6 6.90 -19.63 5.10
CA LYS A 6 5.83 -18.78 5.61
C LYS A 6 6.48 -17.52 6.17
N LEU A 7 6.40 -16.43 5.42
CA LEU A 7 6.79 -15.11 5.90
C LEU A 7 5.98 -14.78 7.15
N ASN A 8 6.63 -14.24 8.16
CA ASN A 8 5.95 -13.77 9.36
C ASN A 8 5.14 -12.50 9.03
N GLN A 9 4.33 -12.00 9.97
CA GLN A 9 3.49 -10.83 9.72
C GLN A 9 4.34 -9.55 9.54
N ASP A 10 5.37 -9.38 10.36
CA ASP A 10 6.29 -8.24 10.34
C ASP A 10 7.03 -8.09 9.00
N GLU A 11 7.58 -9.19 8.47
CA GLU A 11 8.23 -9.29 7.16
C GLU A 11 7.25 -8.94 6.03
N LYS A 12 5.98 -9.35 6.15
CA LYS A 12 4.97 -9.00 5.15
C LYS A 12 4.68 -7.50 5.16
N ASP A 13 4.59 -6.90 6.34
CA ASP A 13 4.33 -5.47 6.50
C ASP A 13 5.54 -4.64 6.06
N GLN A 14 6.76 -5.08 6.35
CA GLN A 14 8.00 -4.47 5.88
C GLN A 14 8.14 -4.54 4.35
N ILE A 15 7.87 -5.70 3.74
CA ILE A 15 7.88 -5.85 2.27
C ILE A 15 6.83 -4.93 1.63
N LYS A 16 5.64 -4.79 2.23
CA LYS A 16 4.60 -3.86 1.77
C LYS A 16 5.10 -2.42 1.82
N ALA A 17 5.65 -1.98 2.96
CA ALA A 17 6.12 -0.62 3.14
C ALA A 17 7.22 -0.25 2.13
N LEU A 18 8.22 -1.14 1.96
CA LEU A 18 9.31 -0.93 1.00
C LEU A 18 8.80 -0.93 -0.45
N SER A 19 7.84 -1.80 -0.78
CA SER A 19 7.21 -1.81 -2.10
C SER A 19 6.42 -0.52 -2.37
N THR A 20 5.74 0.03 -1.37
CA THR A 20 5.03 1.31 -1.47
C THR A 20 6.01 2.48 -1.63
N ALA A 21 7.18 2.40 -0.99
CA ALA A 21 8.26 3.37 -1.15
C ALA A 21 9.02 3.25 -2.50
N GLY A 22 8.65 2.32 -3.38
CA GLY A 22 9.22 2.19 -4.72
C GLY A 22 10.50 1.36 -4.80
N TYR A 23 10.85 0.60 -3.76
CA TYR A 23 12.02 -0.26 -3.77
C TYR A 23 11.85 -1.44 -4.73
N THR A 24 12.93 -1.83 -5.40
CA THR A 24 12.96 -2.99 -6.28
C THR A 24 12.97 -4.30 -5.48
N LEU A 25 12.47 -5.39 -6.08
CA LEU A 25 12.47 -6.72 -5.44
C LEU A 25 13.86 -7.17 -4.96
N LYS A 26 14.93 -6.75 -5.65
CA LYS A 26 16.32 -7.04 -5.26
C LYS A 26 16.68 -6.32 -3.95
N GLN A 27 16.35 -5.04 -3.84
CA GLN A 27 16.62 -4.26 -2.62
C GLN A 27 15.78 -4.77 -1.45
N ILE A 28 14.52 -5.12 -1.68
CA ILE A 28 13.64 -5.66 -0.63
C ILE A 28 14.15 -7.01 -0.12
N SER A 29 14.60 -7.89 -1.01
CA SER A 29 15.17 -9.18 -0.59
C SER A 29 16.42 -9.02 0.28
N ASP A 30 17.20 -7.98 0.01
CA ASP A 30 18.43 -7.66 0.75
C ASP A 30 18.10 -7.13 2.16
N VAL A 31 17.18 -6.14 2.24
CA VAL A 31 16.74 -5.53 3.50
C VAL A 31 16.06 -6.53 4.43
N VAL A 32 15.16 -7.35 3.89
CA VAL A 32 14.39 -8.33 4.67
C VAL A 32 15.20 -9.61 4.89
N LYS A 33 16.42 -9.70 4.34
CA LYS A 33 17.30 -10.88 4.41
C LYS A 33 16.59 -12.17 4.01
N ARG A 34 15.76 -12.11 2.95
CA ARG A 34 14.95 -13.23 2.46
C ARG A 34 15.22 -13.52 1.00
N SER A 35 14.97 -14.76 0.59
CA SER A 35 15.07 -15.13 -0.82
C SER A 35 14.10 -14.31 -1.69
N LYS A 36 14.58 -13.90 -2.88
CA LYS A 36 13.76 -13.25 -3.92
C LYS A 36 12.49 -14.04 -4.26
N LYS A 37 12.53 -15.38 -4.15
CA LYS A 37 11.37 -16.25 -4.38
C LYS A 37 10.25 -15.99 -3.36
N ALA A 38 10.60 -15.83 -2.08
CA ALA A 38 9.64 -15.54 -1.02
C ALA A 38 9.00 -14.15 -1.20
N VAL A 39 9.82 -13.15 -1.51
CA VAL A 39 9.36 -11.78 -1.76
C VAL A 39 8.44 -11.71 -2.99
N SER A 40 8.81 -12.41 -4.08
CA SER A 40 7.98 -12.49 -5.29
C SER A 40 6.66 -13.24 -5.07
N ASN A 41 6.66 -14.31 -4.27
CA ASN A 41 5.43 -15.01 -3.89
C ASN A 41 4.47 -14.10 -3.12
N LEU A 42 4.98 -13.31 -2.17
CA LEU A 42 4.19 -12.30 -1.46
C LEU A 42 3.65 -11.24 -2.42
N TRP A 43 4.48 -10.74 -3.34
CA TRP A 43 4.08 -9.74 -4.32
C TRP A 43 2.94 -10.23 -5.22
N ARG A 44 3.00 -11.49 -5.66
CA ARG A 44 1.90 -12.16 -6.40
C ARG A 44 0.62 -12.26 -5.57
N MET A 45 0.73 -12.58 -4.28
CA MET A 45 -0.42 -12.66 -3.37
C MET A 45 -1.08 -11.28 -3.16
N LEU A 46 -0.27 -10.23 -3.04
CA LEU A 46 -0.75 -8.85 -2.93
C LEU A 46 -1.42 -8.37 -4.22
N LYS A 47 -0.83 -8.65 -5.39
CA LYS A 47 -1.42 -8.30 -6.69
C LYS A 47 -2.74 -9.01 -6.97
N LYS A 48 -2.87 -10.27 -6.53
CA LYS A 48 -4.14 -11.03 -6.61
C LYS A 48 -5.23 -10.50 -5.68
N SER A 49 -4.88 -9.64 -4.72
CA SER A 49 -5.81 -9.02 -3.77
C SER A 49 -5.92 -7.51 -4.06
N PRO A 50 -6.44 -7.09 -5.24
CA PRO A 50 -6.51 -5.68 -5.62
C PRO A 50 -7.35 -4.83 -4.67
N ASN A 51 -8.16 -5.46 -3.81
CA ASN A 51 -9.07 -4.78 -2.90
C ASN A 51 -8.37 -3.95 -1.82
N ILE A 52 -7.16 -4.28 -1.35
CA ILE A 52 -6.50 -3.51 -0.29
C ILE A 52 -5.93 -2.19 -0.82
N VAL A 53 -5.16 -2.26 -1.92
CA VAL A 53 -4.59 -1.07 -2.56
C VAL A 53 -5.71 -0.21 -3.16
N ARG A 54 -6.69 -0.82 -3.83
CA ARG A 54 -7.83 -0.11 -4.39
C ARG A 54 -8.70 0.55 -3.33
N SER A 55 -8.98 -0.13 -2.21
CA SER A 55 -9.76 0.44 -1.10
C SER A 55 -9.06 1.65 -0.49
N GLN A 56 -7.76 1.55 -0.22
CA GLN A 56 -6.98 2.67 0.31
C GLN A 56 -6.91 3.84 -0.68
N MET A 57 -6.65 3.57 -1.97
CA MET A 57 -6.67 4.63 -2.99
C MET A 57 -8.04 5.29 -3.12
N LYS A 58 -9.13 4.52 -2.98
CA LYS A 58 -10.49 5.08 -2.97
C LYS A 58 -10.71 6.01 -1.77
N LYS A 59 -10.19 5.66 -0.59
CA LYS A 59 -10.30 6.49 0.61
C LYS A 59 -9.59 7.84 0.44
N TYR A 60 -8.34 7.83 -0.03
CA TYR A 60 -7.60 9.08 -0.29
C TYR A 60 -8.23 9.92 -1.41
N ARG A 61 -8.74 9.29 -2.48
CA ARG A 61 -9.45 9.99 -3.56
C ARG A 61 -10.71 10.73 -3.07
N GLN A 62 -11.46 10.14 -2.14
CA GLN A 62 -12.66 10.77 -1.58
C GLN A 62 -12.29 11.99 -0.72
N LEU A 63 -11.24 11.90 0.09
CA LEU A 63 -10.75 13.03 0.88
C LEU A 63 -10.32 14.23 0.02
N THR A 64 -9.77 14.01 -1.17
CA THR A 64 -9.40 15.09 -2.10
C THR A 64 -10.62 15.77 -2.74
N GLN A 65 -11.72 15.05 -2.93
CA GLN A 65 -12.92 15.56 -3.60
C GLN A 65 -13.85 16.32 -2.63
N THR A 66 -13.95 15.87 -1.37
CA THR A 66 -14.81 16.49 -0.35
C THR A 66 -14.34 17.89 0.10
N ASN A 67 -13.09 18.28 -0.17
CA ASN A 67 -12.57 19.60 0.20
C ASN A 67 -12.78 20.69 -0.87
N ARG A 68 -13.45 20.39 -2.00
CA ARG A 68 -13.78 21.37 -3.05
C ARG A 68 -15.22 21.89 -3.01
N GLU A 69 -16.05 21.41 -2.10
CA GLU A 69 -17.46 21.87 -1.95
C GLU A 69 -17.67 22.87 -0.81
N THR A 70 -16.64 23.14 0.00
CA THR A 70 -16.62 24.28 0.94
C THR A 70 -15.65 25.34 0.45
N SER A 71 -15.98 25.96 -0.69
CA SER A 71 -15.43 27.29 -1.01
C SER A 71 -15.90 28.26 0.07
N PRO A 72 -15.00 28.98 0.77
CA PRO A 72 -15.37 29.98 1.80
C PRO A 72 -15.94 31.29 1.18
N SER A 73 -16.60 31.23 0.03
CA SER A 73 -17.21 32.38 -0.64
C SER A 73 -18.63 32.70 -0.16
N GLN A 74 -19.07 32.16 0.98
CA GLN A 74 -20.39 32.44 1.56
C GLN A 74 -20.34 33.12 2.95
N MET A 75 -19.17 33.53 3.43
CA MET A 75 -19.03 34.17 4.76
C MET A 75 -19.17 35.71 4.75
N PHE A 76 -19.51 36.34 3.61
CA PHE A 76 -19.61 37.80 3.48
C PHE A 76 -20.99 38.30 3.05
N HIS A 77 -22.07 37.71 3.58
CA HIS A 77 -23.41 38.30 3.43
C HIS A 77 -24.30 38.04 4.64
N GLU A 78 -23.91 38.58 5.79
CA GLU A 78 -24.89 38.96 6.82
C GLU A 78 -24.27 40.10 7.63
N MET A 79 -24.58 41.32 7.19
CA MET A 79 -24.35 42.59 7.89
C MET A 79 -25.72 43.23 8.09
#